data_AF-A0A060C551-F1
#
_entry.id   AF-A0A060C551-F1
#
_cell.length_a   1.000
_cell.length_b   1.000
_cell.length_c   1.000
_cell.angle_alpha   90.00
_cell.angle_beta   90.00
_cell.angle_gamma   90.00
#
_symmetry.space_group_name_H-M   'P 1'
#
loop_
_entity.id
_entity.type
_entity.pdbx_description
1 polymer ?
#
loop_
_entity_poly.entity_id
_entity_poly.type
_entity_poly.pdbx_seq_one_letter_code
_entity_poly.pdbx_strand_id
1 'polypeptide(L)'
;MAGLVCYYDTHNWQYLHLTHDEELGRVLRLEVCDAGAGSLVAGPVPVGPGTVRLAVRVHDDAAQFEYALGEGPFSTIGDPTPADHLSEDYVREHGGLS
;
A
#
# COMPACT_ATOMS: atom_id res chain seq x y z
N MET A 1 5.74 11.41 4.48
CA MET A 1 4.71 10.35 4.34
C MET A 1 4.71 9.50 5.59
N ALA A 2 3.57 8.97 6.00
CA ALA A 2 3.46 8.02 7.10
C ALA A 2 2.29 7.06 6.84
N GLY A 3 2.47 5.78 7.14
CA GLY A 3 1.49 4.77 6.73
C GLY A 3 1.75 3.37 7.25
N LEU A 4 1.06 2.41 6.64
CA LEU A 4 1.17 0.98 6.86
C LEU A 4 1.86 0.33 5.65
N VAL A 5 2.92 -0.43 5.90
CA VAL A 5 3.74 -1.07 4.85
C VAL A 5 3.74 -2.59 5.02
N CYS A 6 3.55 -3.31 3.93
CA CYS A 6 3.98 -4.70 3.78
C CYS A 6 5.35 -4.67 3.10
N TYR A 7 6.39 -5.10 3.81
CA TYR A 7 7.78 -4.88 3.40
C TYR A 7 8.54 -6.20 3.37
N TYR A 8 9.20 -6.48 2.25
CA TYR A 8 10.19 -7.55 2.16
C TYR A 8 11.60 -6.95 2.10
N ASP A 9 11.90 -6.15 1.08
CA ASP A 9 13.17 -5.44 0.91
C ASP A 9 12.98 -4.09 0.19
N THR A 10 14.07 -3.43 -0.21
CA THR A 10 14.00 -2.12 -0.88
C THR A 10 13.36 -2.16 -2.28
N HIS A 11 13.28 -3.33 -2.89
CA HIS A 11 12.76 -3.56 -4.23
C HIS A 11 11.36 -4.21 -4.22
N ASN A 12 10.89 -4.70 -3.08
CA ASN A 12 9.60 -5.40 -2.94
C ASN A 12 8.88 -4.91 -1.69
N TRP A 13 7.88 -4.06 -1.89
CA TRP A 13 7.06 -3.51 -0.81
C TRP A 13 5.72 -2.98 -1.33
N GLN A 14 4.74 -2.89 -0.44
CA GLN A 14 3.42 -2.31 -0.69
C GLN A 14 3.11 -1.33 0.44
N TYR A 15 2.73 -0.09 0.12
CA TYR A 15 2.66 0.99 1.09
C TYR A 15 1.39 1.84 0.94
N LEU A 16 0.46 1.65 1.87
CA LEU A 16 -0.68 2.54 2.07
C LEU A 16 -0.28 3.67 3.02
N HIS A 17 -0.29 4.90 2.53
CA HIS A 17 0.23 6.01 3.31
C HIS A 17 -0.50 7.32 3.10
N LEU A 18 -0.42 8.17 4.12
CA LEU A 18 -0.83 9.55 4.07
C LEU A 18 0.28 10.42 3.49
N THR A 19 -0.12 11.30 2.58
CA THR A 19 0.72 12.34 2.00
C THR A 19 -0.09 13.61 1.71
N HIS A 20 0.57 14.61 1.15
CA HIS A 20 -0.05 15.83 0.65
C HIS A 20 -0.03 15.82 -0.88
N ASP A 21 -1.16 16.20 -1.46
CA ASP A 21 -1.39 16.44 -2.88
C ASP A 21 -1.71 17.92 -3.06
N GLU A 22 -1.14 18.56 -4.06
CA GLU A 22 -1.19 20.02 -4.24
C GLU A 22 -2.61 20.54 -4.51
N GLU A 23 -3.47 19.74 -5.14
CA GLU A 23 -4.84 20.13 -5.49
C GLU A 23 -5.84 19.62 -4.44
N LEU A 24 -5.66 18.37 -3.99
CA LEU A 24 -6.61 17.68 -3.12
C LEU A 24 -6.31 17.84 -1.63
N GLY A 25 -5.13 18.34 -1.28
CA GLY A 25 -4.67 18.48 0.10
C GLY A 25 -4.23 17.15 0.69
N ARG A 26 -4.76 16.77 1.86
CA ARG A 26 -4.34 15.53 2.53
C ARG A 26 -5.00 14.32 1.87
N VAL A 27 -4.19 13.37 1.39
CA VAL A 27 -4.68 12.19 0.67
C VAL A 27 -4.05 10.91 1.19
N LEU A 28 -4.76 9.78 1.00
CA LEU A 28 -4.17 8.45 1.01
C LEU A 28 -3.68 8.09 -0.41
N ARG A 29 -2.54 7.42 -0.47
CA ARG A 29 -1.97 6.81 -1.68
C ARG A 29 -1.63 5.35 -1.38
N LEU A 30 -1.82 4.48 -2.37
CA LEU A 30 -1.37 3.09 -2.33
C LEU A 30 -0.31 2.90 -3.42
N GLU A 31 0.91 2.62 -2.98
CA GLU A 31 2.07 2.40 -3.84
C GLU A 31 2.57 0.97 -3.70
N VAL A 32 3.01 0.39 -4.81
CA VAL A 32 3.65 -0.93 -4.85
C VAL A 32 4.99 -0.80 -5.57
N CYS A 33 6.02 -1.37 -4.98
CA CYS A 33 7.29 -1.62 -5.63
C CYS A 33 7.42 -3.11 -5.86
N ASP A 34 7.57 -3.48 -7.12
CA ASP A 34 7.67 -4.85 -7.59
C ASP A 34 8.98 -5.00 -8.36
N ALA A 35 9.94 -5.76 -7.82
CA ALA A 35 11.29 -5.91 -8.36
C ALA A 35 11.96 -4.56 -8.70
N GLY A 36 11.74 -3.53 -7.87
CA GLY A 36 12.29 -2.19 -8.04
C GLY A 36 11.44 -1.25 -8.91
N ALA A 37 10.37 -1.74 -9.52
CA ALA A 37 9.43 -0.93 -10.29
C ALA A 37 8.30 -0.39 -9.39
N GLY A 38 8.38 0.89 -9.04
CA GLY A 38 7.36 1.59 -8.26
C GLY A 38 6.14 2.01 -9.10
N SER A 39 4.94 1.81 -8.58
CA SER A 39 3.69 2.24 -9.21
C SER A 39 2.62 2.67 -8.19
N LEU A 40 1.78 3.61 -8.59
CA LEU A 40 0.54 3.96 -7.88
C LEU A 40 -0.58 3.06 -8.39
N VAL A 41 -1.13 2.21 -7.53
CA VAL A 41 -2.12 1.19 -7.92
C VAL A 41 -3.57 1.60 -7.60
N ALA A 42 -3.76 2.81 -7.06
CA ALA A 42 -5.06 3.42 -6.84
C ALA A 42 -4.99 4.95 -7.04
N GLY A 43 -6.12 5.55 -7.41
CA GLY A 43 -6.27 7.00 -7.39
C GLY A 43 -6.14 7.56 -5.97
N PRO A 44 -5.76 8.85 -5.80
CA PRO A 44 -5.70 9.46 -4.48
C PRO A 44 -7.07 9.45 -3.81
N VAL A 45 -7.09 9.16 -2.51
CA VAL A 45 -8.30 9.26 -1.70
C VAL A 45 -8.15 10.47 -0.77
N PRO A 46 -8.88 11.58 -1.01
CA PRO A 46 -8.88 12.71 -0.10
C PRO A 46 -9.39 12.30 1.27
N VAL A 47 -8.62 12.65 2.30
CA VAL A 47 -9.00 12.40 3.69
C VAL A 47 -8.94 13.71 4.45
N GLY A 48 -10.08 14.12 5.01
CA GLY A 48 -10.19 15.35 5.78
C GLY A 48 -9.28 15.37 7.02
N PRO A 49 -9.37 16.42 7.87
CA PRO A 49 -8.63 16.45 9.12
C PRO A 49 -9.05 15.29 10.05
N GLY A 50 -8.13 14.88 10.93
CA GLY A 50 -8.39 13.88 11.98
C GLY A 50 -7.70 12.53 11.75
N THR A 51 -7.99 11.60 12.67
CA THR A 51 -7.36 10.27 12.69
C THR A 51 -7.80 9.44 11.50
N VAL A 52 -6.84 8.77 10.87
CA VAL A 52 -7.07 7.77 9.84
C VAL A 52 -6.49 6.47 10.36
N ARG A 53 -7.30 5.42 10.39
CA ARG A 53 -6.86 4.06 10.74
C ARG A 53 -6.59 3.31 9.44
N LEU A 54 -5.47 2.61 9.38
CA LEU A 54 -5.04 1.84 8.21
C LEU A 54 -5.03 0.36 8.59
N ALA A 55 -5.45 -0.48 7.66
CA ALA A 55 -5.41 -1.93 7.82
C ALA A 55 -5.03 -2.58 6.49
N VAL A 56 -4.57 -3.82 6.58
CA VAL A 56 -4.38 -4.71 5.45
C VAL A 56 -4.90 -6.08 5.83
N ARG A 57 -5.64 -6.71 4.94
CA ARG A 57 -6.06 -8.12 5.04
C ARG A 57 -5.25 -8.92 4.04
N VAL A 58 -4.46 -9.86 4.53
CA VAL A 58 -3.70 -10.77 3.69
C VAL A 58 -4.43 -12.11 3.68
N HIS A 59 -4.77 -12.59 2.50
CA HIS A 59 -5.40 -13.89 2.27
C HIS A 59 -4.71 -14.57 1.10
N ASP A 60 -3.95 -15.62 1.40
CA ASP A 60 -3.15 -16.37 0.42
C ASP A 60 -2.17 -15.47 -0.35
N ASP A 61 -2.37 -15.32 -1.65
CA ASP A 61 -1.54 -14.54 -2.57
C ASP A 61 -1.93 -13.05 -2.65
N ALA A 62 -2.97 -12.62 -1.93
CA ALA A 62 -3.53 -11.27 -2.07
C ALA A 62 -3.49 -10.46 -0.76
N ALA A 63 -3.15 -9.17 -0.89
CA ALA A 63 -3.25 -8.16 0.15
C ALA A 63 -4.30 -7.10 -0.23
N GLN A 64 -5.39 -7.01 0.53
CA GLN A 64 -6.37 -5.93 0.39
C GLN A 64 -6.11 -4.85 1.44
N PHE A 65 -5.81 -3.64 0.98
CA PHE A 65 -5.64 -2.48 1.84
C PHE A 65 -6.99 -1.82 2.15
N GLU A 66 -7.13 -1.36 3.40
CA GLU A 66 -8.33 -0.73 3.94
C GLU A 66 -7.97 0.51 4.76
N TYR A 67 -8.89 1.47 4.82
CA TYR A 67 -8.77 2.65 5.68
C TYR A 67 -10.12 2.98 6.34
N ALA A 68 -10.06 3.65 7.49
CA ALA A 68 -11.23 4.19 8.16
C ALA A 68 -10.95 5.62 8.67
N LEU A 69 -11.96 6.49 8.58
CA LEU A 69 -11.90 7.87 9.09
C LEU A 69 -12.47 7.91 10.51
N GLY A 70 -11.66 8.33 11.49
CA GLY A 70 -12.02 8.28 12.90
C GLY A 70 -12.49 6.88 13.32
N GLU A 71 -13.64 6.80 13.99
CA GLU A 71 -14.29 5.55 14.38
C GLU A 71 -15.26 4.97 13.33
N GLY A 72 -15.25 5.52 12.11
CA GLY A 72 -16.08 5.02 11.01
C GLY A 72 -15.70 3.60 10.55
N PRO A 73 -16.51 2.99 9.67
CA PRO A 73 -16.22 1.67 9.11
C PRO A 73 -14.98 1.71 8.22
N PHE A 74 -14.36 0.55 8.03
CA PHE A 74 -13.30 0.38 7.04
C PHE A 74 -13.88 0.32 5.63
N SER A 75 -13.18 0.96 4.71
CA SER A 75 -13.40 0.92 3.27
C SER A 75 -12.12 0.47 2.58
N THR A 76 -12.25 -0.29 1.49
CA THR A 76 -11.11 -0.70 0.67
C THR A 76 -10.54 0.48 -0.13
N ILE A 77 -9.27 0.38 -0.48
CA ILE A 77 -8.58 1.27 -1.44
C ILE A 77 -7.87 0.43 -2.48
N GLY A 78 -8.16 0.70 -3.76
CA GLY A 78 -7.64 -0.10 -4.88
C GLY A 78 -8.15 -1.53 -4.88
N ASP A 79 -7.71 -2.26 -5.91
CA ASP A 79 -7.86 -3.71 -5.99
C ASP A 79 -6.81 -4.42 -5.09
N PRO A 80 -6.98 -5.71 -4.75
CA PRO A 80 -5.97 -6.46 -4.02
C PRO A 80 -4.61 -6.46 -4.73
N THR A 81 -3.53 -6.29 -3.98
CA THR A 81 -2.16 -6.34 -4.47
C THR A 81 -1.56 -7.74 -4.27
N PRO A 82 -0.63 -8.18 -5.13
CA PRO A 82 -0.04 -9.52 -5.04
C PRO A 82 0.91 -9.62 -3.84
N ALA A 83 0.46 -10.24 -2.76
CA ALA A 83 1.21 -10.40 -1.51
C ALA A 83 2.31 -11.45 -1.62
N ASP A 84 2.14 -12.43 -2.52
CA ASP A 84 3.13 -13.46 -2.85
C ASP A 84 4.40 -12.88 -3.51
N HIS A 85 4.33 -11.68 -4.08
CA HIS A 85 5.52 -10.94 -4.55
C HIS A 85 6.46 -10.53 -3.39
N LEU A 86 5.98 -10.57 -2.14
CA LEU A 86 6.76 -10.32 -0.93
C LEU A 86 7.32 -11.63 -0.36
N SER A 87 7.93 -12.46 -1.21
CA SER A 87 8.46 -13.78 -0.85
C SER A 87 9.87 -14.04 -1.40
N GLU A 88 10.60 -14.97 -0.78
CA GLU A 88 11.95 -15.35 -1.25
C GLU A 88 11.92 -15.91 -2.68
N ASP A 89 10.96 -16.78 -2.98
CA ASP A 89 10.85 -17.43 -4.30
C ASP A 89 10.67 -16.38 -5.40
N TYR A 90 9.73 -15.44 -5.20
CA TYR A 90 9.48 -14.36 -6.16
C TYR A 90 10.72 -13.49 -6.38
N VAL A 91 11.36 -13.07 -5.29
CA VAL A 91 12.54 -12.18 -5.36
C VAL A 91 13.73 -12.85 -6.03
N ARG A 92 13.93 -14.16 -5.83
CA ARG A 92 14.99 -14.94 -6.49
C ARG A 92 14.76 -15.08 -7.99
N GLU A 93 13.52 -15.29 -8.41
CA GLU A 93 13.15 -15.36 -9.83
C GLU A 93 13.33 -14.01 -10.54
N HIS A 94 13.16 -12.91 -9.81
CA HIS A 94 13.22 -11.54 -10.33
C HIS A 94 14.54 -10.81 -10.01
N GLY A 95 15.60 -11.56 -9.68
CA GLY A 95 16.98 -11.05 -9.62
C GLY A 95 17.34 -10.25 -8.36
N GLY A 96 16.50 -10.27 -7.33
CA GLY A 96 16.69 -9.51 -6.09
C GLY A 96 17.56 -10.20 -5.04
N LEU A 97 18.75 -10.67 -5.40
CA LEU A 97 19.80 -11.00 -4.40
C LEU A 97 21.15 -10.67 -5.04
N SER A 98 21.53 -9.39 -5.01
CA SER A 98 22.90 -8.94 -5.33
C SER A 98 23.56 -8.36 -4.09
#